data_AF-A0A8T9BU97-F1
#
_entry.id   AF-A0A8T9BU97-F1
#
_cell.length_a   1.000
_cell.length_b   1.000
_cell.length_c   1.000
_cell.angle_alpha   90.00
_cell.angle_beta   90.00
_cell.angle_gamma   90.00
#
_symmetry.space_group_name_H-M   'P 1'
#
loop_
_entity.id
_entity.type
_entity.pdbx_description
1 polymer ?
#
loop_
_entity_poly.entity_id
_entity_poly.type
_entity_poly.pdbx_seq_one_letter_code
_entity_poly.pdbx_strand_id
1 'polypeptide(L)'
;MSQTTQVQINTYEASPDTQRFVHQLSANLQGQRPQQNHSKEDLILKHNGNLSLREAPSEVHPVKQVVLPTAYSPSTSPLDSLQKISLSDLKLETHHRGSFVTATTITAPYQSSETITIIQEETGHIAVLVLAFQDEVHQIAGSSLPLNSTVAIKEPYVQFSEESDYVIRVDHPSDIAVLRGDDPAVSMIMRFVAEKKEISPEEWKNAGDGAYLEKKYSSAIECYTQAIDNGSKNDQTFIRDTYRKRAYANLTSERFQNAKEDALASRSGGVDDAKSYYAAGRAAYALREYSESKEYFEKALRISPNNLRCGKDLIQVLARIDEEQHGIYDFEAMSLSVTDQYIYLDHADFSRATILGDTLHAGRGLFAARDIEAGGLVLCEKAFCLPDLYSSDQINDFVLFNLNNNTRTQRPAQTALFLQLVQKLYSNPHLNARYFDLDGGGYSRTGKEGTLVDGVPVIDTFLTEAIRIRNCFSSPRLSRSLMKRNYSASEAALSTGLWTKASYINHSCAPNLRARLH
;
A
#
# COMPACT_ATOMS: atom_id res chain seq x y z
N MET A 1 11.89 -8.32 52.93
CA MET A 1 12.19 -8.69 51.54
C MET A 1 11.06 -8.16 50.67
N SER A 2 11.21 -6.92 50.20
CA SER A 2 10.30 -6.31 49.23
C SER A 2 10.73 -6.84 47.86
N GLN A 3 9.99 -7.81 47.32
CA GLN A 3 10.10 -8.15 45.90
C GLN A 3 9.56 -6.95 45.13
N THR A 4 10.48 -6.16 44.59
CA THR A 4 10.16 -5.12 43.63
C THR A 4 9.69 -5.85 42.39
N THR A 5 8.37 -5.91 42.18
CA THR A 5 7.80 -6.40 40.93
C THR A 5 8.27 -5.43 39.85
N GLN A 6 9.31 -5.81 39.09
CA GLN A 6 9.68 -5.09 37.88
C GLN A 6 8.45 -5.14 36.97
N VAL A 7 7.83 -3.99 36.75
CA VAL A 7 6.78 -3.85 35.75
C VAL A 7 7.42 -4.26 34.43
N GLN A 8 6.90 -5.32 33.81
CA GLN A 8 7.33 -5.76 32.50
C GLN A 8 6.81 -4.72 31.50
N ILE A 9 7.72 -3.89 30.96
CA ILE A 9 7.39 -2.82 30.02
C ILE A 9 7.53 -3.36 28.60
N ASN A 10 6.54 -3.08 27.74
CA ASN A 10 6.66 -3.38 26.31
C ASN A 10 7.69 -2.44 25.68
N THR A 11 8.86 -2.99 25.34
CA THR A 11 10.01 -2.21 24.86
C THR A 11 9.86 -1.76 23.40
N TYR A 12 8.91 -2.33 22.66
CA TYR A 12 8.61 -1.93 21.27
C TYR A 12 7.69 -0.72 21.16
N GLU A 13 7.03 -0.32 22.25
CA GLU A 13 6.12 0.83 22.29
C GLU A 13 6.74 1.99 23.09
N ALA A 14 8.06 2.18 22.91
CA ALA A 14 8.79 3.27 23.55
C ALA A 14 8.23 4.65 23.16
N SER A 15 8.23 5.58 24.11
CA SER A 15 7.65 6.90 23.90
C SER A 15 8.40 7.69 22.81
N PRO A 16 7.75 8.64 22.12
CA PRO A 16 8.37 9.45 21.07
C PRO A 16 9.56 10.28 21.58
N ASP A 17 9.49 10.75 22.83
CA ASP A 17 10.59 11.47 23.47
C ASP A 17 11.78 10.54 23.72
N THR A 18 11.52 9.28 24.11
CA THR A 18 12.54 8.24 24.21
C THR A 18 13.19 7.98 22.85
N GLN A 19 12.39 7.80 21.79
CA GLN A 19 12.91 7.56 20.44
C GLN A 19 13.72 8.75 19.92
N ARG A 20 13.27 9.97 20.18
CA ARG A 20 14.00 11.21 19.82
C ARG A 20 15.33 11.32 20.56
N PHE A 21 15.34 10.99 21.85
CA PHE A 21 16.56 10.97 22.65
C PHE A 21 17.56 9.92 22.13
N VAL A 22 17.09 8.69 21.86
CA VAL A 22 17.93 7.62 21.28
C VAL A 22 18.51 8.06 19.94
N HIS A 23 17.72 8.68 19.06
CA HIS A 23 18.19 9.20 17.78
C HIS A 23 19.28 10.29 17.92
N GLN A 24 19.14 11.18 18.91
CA GLN A 24 20.18 12.19 19.18
C GLN A 24 21.47 11.57 19.71
N LEU A 25 21.35 10.53 20.55
CA LEU A 25 22.49 9.83 21.15
C LEU A 25 23.23 8.96 20.11
N SER A 26 22.49 8.34 19.19
CA SER A 26 23.06 7.42 18.19
C SER A 26 23.87 8.12 17.10
N ALA A 27 23.69 9.42 16.88
CA ALA A 27 24.44 10.18 15.88
C ALA A 27 25.97 10.03 16.01
N ASN A 28 26.49 9.91 17.24
CA ASN A 28 27.93 9.73 17.50
C ASN A 28 28.43 8.28 17.25
N LEU A 29 27.52 7.33 17.07
CA LEU A 29 27.82 5.92 16.82
C LEU A 29 27.96 5.60 15.32
N GLN A 30 27.75 6.59 14.45
CA GLN A 30 27.75 6.38 13.01
C GLN A 30 29.05 5.74 12.50
N GLY A 31 28.88 4.67 11.72
CA GLY A 31 29.98 3.93 11.09
C GLY A 31 30.69 2.94 12.02
N GLN A 32 30.34 2.91 13.32
CA GLN A 32 30.90 1.93 14.27
C GLN A 32 30.26 0.55 14.05
N ARG A 33 31.00 -0.50 14.39
CA ARG A 33 30.44 -1.87 14.39
C ARG A 33 29.50 -2.03 15.59
N PRO A 34 28.30 -2.63 15.42
CA PRO A 34 27.45 -2.97 16.55
C PRO A 34 28.18 -3.85 17.56
N GLN A 35 28.08 -3.50 18.84
CA GLN A 35 28.53 -4.39 19.91
C GLN A 35 27.40 -5.39 20.17
N GLN A 36 27.69 -6.68 20.05
CA GLN A 36 26.70 -7.74 20.26
C GLN A 36 26.69 -8.09 21.75
N ASN A 37 25.95 -7.30 22.54
CA ASN A 37 25.87 -7.49 23.98
C ASN A 37 24.78 -8.49 24.38
N HIS A 38 23.76 -8.67 23.54
CA HIS A 38 22.68 -9.61 23.76
C HIS A 38 22.88 -10.92 23.00
N SER A 39 22.65 -12.04 23.67
CA SER A 39 22.65 -13.36 23.02
C SER A 39 21.39 -13.58 22.17
N LYS A 40 21.40 -14.66 21.38
CA LYS A 40 20.22 -15.09 20.61
C LYS A 40 19.03 -15.38 21.52
N GLU A 41 19.30 -16.09 22.61
CA GLU A 41 18.30 -16.46 23.59
C GLU A 41 17.72 -15.22 24.28
N ASP A 42 18.55 -14.21 24.58
CA ASP A 42 18.10 -12.95 25.20
C ASP A 42 17.14 -12.17 24.29
N LEU A 43 17.50 -12.01 23.01
CA LEU A 43 16.65 -11.29 22.06
C LEU A 43 15.33 -12.01 21.82
N ILE A 44 15.35 -13.34 21.67
CA ILE A 44 14.12 -14.15 21.50
C ILE A 44 13.25 -14.07 22.76
N LEU A 45 13.84 -14.21 23.95
CA LEU A 45 13.11 -14.13 25.21
C LEU A 45 12.42 -12.77 25.35
N LYS A 46 13.13 -11.69 25.04
CA LYS A 46 12.61 -10.32 25.09
C LYS A 46 11.49 -10.11 24.08
N HIS A 47 11.69 -10.55 22.84
CA HIS A 47 10.69 -10.46 21.78
C HIS A 47 9.40 -11.21 22.14
N ASN A 48 9.52 -12.45 22.64
CA ASN A 48 8.38 -13.24 23.11
C ASN A 48 7.68 -12.59 24.31
N GLY A 49 8.44 -11.93 25.20
CA GLY A 49 7.90 -11.11 26.28
C GLY A 49 7.02 -9.97 25.76
N ASN A 50 7.48 -9.22 24.76
CA ASN A 50 6.68 -8.16 24.12
C ASN A 50 5.43 -8.72 23.41
N LEU A 51 5.53 -9.88 22.73
CA LEU A 51 4.37 -10.56 22.15
C LEU A 51 3.32 -10.91 23.20
N SER A 52 3.75 -11.50 24.32
CA SER A 52 2.85 -11.84 25.44
C SER A 52 2.21 -10.60 26.06
N LEU A 53 2.96 -9.50 26.20
CA LEU A 53 2.42 -8.23 26.70
C LEU A 53 1.38 -7.61 25.76
N ARG A 54 1.54 -7.76 24.45
CA ARG A 54 0.55 -7.32 23.45
C ARG A 54 -0.73 -8.13 23.49
N GLU A 55 -0.62 -9.45 23.71
CA GLU A 55 -1.75 -10.37 23.77
C GLU A 55 -2.49 -10.31 25.11
N ALA A 56 -1.87 -9.74 26.14
CA ALA A 56 -2.50 -9.59 27.44
C ALA A 56 -3.73 -8.67 27.36
N PRO A 57 -4.84 -9.00 28.05
CA PRO A 57 -6.00 -8.12 28.11
C PRO A 57 -5.61 -6.80 28.79
N SER A 58 -5.62 -5.70 28.05
CA SER A 58 -5.40 -4.36 28.57
C SER A 58 -6.71 -3.58 28.57
N GLU A 59 -7.05 -2.91 29.68
CA GLU A 59 -8.16 -1.95 29.76
C GLU A 59 -7.86 -0.66 28.98
N VAL A 60 -6.59 -0.42 28.64
CA VAL A 60 -6.11 0.74 27.87
C VAL A 60 -5.62 0.25 26.51
N HIS A 61 -6.29 0.65 25.43
CA HIS A 61 -5.75 0.45 24.09
C HIS A 61 -4.53 1.38 23.89
N PRO A 62 -3.33 0.85 23.62
CA PRO A 62 -2.15 1.68 23.44
C PRO A 62 -2.32 2.60 22.23
N VAL A 63 -1.88 3.86 22.38
CA VAL A 63 -1.79 4.85 21.30
C VAL A 63 -0.88 4.28 20.22
N LYS A 64 -1.37 4.12 18.98
CA LYS A 64 -0.54 3.68 17.85
C LYS A 64 0.36 4.82 17.40
N GLN A 65 1.68 4.60 17.45
CA GLN A 65 2.68 5.63 17.16
C GLN A 65 3.47 5.27 15.92
N VAL A 66 3.35 6.09 14.88
CA VAL A 66 4.16 5.99 13.66
C VAL A 66 5.28 7.01 13.76
N VAL A 67 6.53 6.59 13.62
CA VAL A 67 7.68 7.49 13.66
C VAL A 67 8.42 7.43 12.34
N LEU A 68 8.51 8.57 11.65
CA LEU A 68 9.32 8.72 10.46
C LEU A 68 10.69 9.26 10.89
N PRO A 69 11.77 8.48 10.70
CA PRO A 69 13.12 8.91 11.04
C PRO A 69 13.61 10.00 10.07
N THR A 70 14.87 10.39 10.20
CA THR A 70 15.55 11.20 9.18
C THR A 70 15.43 10.51 7.82
N ALA A 71 14.99 11.26 6.82
CA ALA A 71 14.63 10.79 5.51
C ALA A 71 15.88 10.34 4.76
N TYR A 72 15.70 9.25 4.02
CA TYR A 72 16.69 8.69 3.13
C TYR A 72 15.99 8.23 1.85
N SER A 73 16.74 8.07 0.77
CA SER A 73 16.16 7.62 -0.50
C SER A 73 15.90 6.11 -0.50
N PRO A 74 14.82 5.65 -1.15
CA PRO A 74 14.57 4.23 -1.37
C PRO A 74 15.64 3.59 -2.25
N SER A 75 15.78 2.28 -2.13
CA SER A 75 16.63 1.51 -3.02
C SER A 75 16.03 1.47 -4.43
N THR A 76 16.80 1.95 -5.41
CA THR A 76 16.42 1.95 -6.83
C THR A 76 17.17 0.90 -7.65
N SER A 77 18.10 0.20 -7.01
CA SER A 77 18.97 -0.81 -7.63
C SER A 77 18.27 -2.17 -7.65
N PRO A 78 18.29 -2.89 -8.78
CA PRO A 78 17.87 -4.30 -8.84
C PRO A 78 18.70 -5.17 -7.88
N LEU A 79 18.09 -6.20 -7.30
CA LEU A 79 18.76 -7.06 -6.31
C LEU A 79 20.01 -7.76 -6.88
N ASP A 80 19.98 -8.15 -8.15
CA ASP A 80 21.09 -8.84 -8.85
C ASP A 80 22.33 -7.94 -9.08
N SER A 81 22.15 -6.62 -8.98
CA SER A 81 23.22 -5.63 -9.11
C SER A 81 23.92 -5.29 -7.78
N LEU A 82 23.34 -5.74 -6.67
CA LEU A 82 23.84 -5.44 -5.33
C LEU A 82 24.84 -6.50 -4.85
N GLN A 83 25.81 -6.09 -4.04
CA GLN A 83 26.77 -7.00 -3.42
C GLN A 83 26.17 -7.62 -2.15
N LYS A 84 26.13 -8.96 -2.05
CA LYS A 84 25.77 -9.63 -0.80
C LYS A 84 26.83 -9.35 0.27
N ILE A 85 26.41 -8.89 1.45
CA ILE A 85 27.26 -8.73 2.64
C ILE A 85 26.69 -9.53 3.82
N SER A 86 27.50 -9.79 4.84
CA SER A 86 27.03 -10.46 6.07
C SER A 86 26.40 -9.46 7.04
N LEU A 87 25.51 -9.94 7.91
CA LEU A 87 25.04 -9.16 9.08
C LEU A 87 26.20 -8.64 9.94
N SER A 88 27.33 -9.36 9.98
CA SER A 88 28.54 -8.95 10.72
C SER A 88 29.31 -7.77 10.09
N ASP A 89 29.06 -7.47 8.81
CA ASP A 89 29.70 -6.35 8.11
C ASP A 89 28.98 -5.01 8.33
N LEU A 90 27.80 -5.06 8.94
CA LEU A 90 26.92 -3.92 9.16
C LEU A 90 27.50 -2.91 10.17
N LYS A 91 27.20 -1.64 9.96
CA LYS A 91 27.65 -0.50 10.78
C LYS A 91 26.47 0.35 11.26
N LEU A 92 26.52 0.82 12.49
CA LEU A 92 25.47 1.65 13.11
C LEU A 92 25.27 2.97 12.35
N GLU A 93 24.01 3.43 12.32
CA GLU A 93 23.54 4.68 11.70
C GLU A 93 24.04 4.86 10.25
N THR A 94 24.13 3.74 9.52
CA THR A 94 24.69 3.69 8.17
C THR A 94 23.74 2.97 7.22
N HIS A 95 23.53 3.55 6.04
CA HIS A 95 22.93 2.88 4.90
C HIS A 95 24.02 2.18 4.07
N HIS A 96 23.88 0.87 3.91
CA HIS A 96 24.85 0.05 3.17
C HIS A 96 24.52 0.06 1.67
N ARG A 97 24.63 1.24 1.04
CA ARG A 97 24.31 1.44 -0.38
C ARG A 97 25.17 0.54 -1.26
N GLY A 98 24.56 0.00 -2.32
CA GLY A 98 25.20 -0.98 -3.21
C GLY A 98 25.31 -2.40 -2.62
N SER A 99 24.73 -2.68 -1.45
CA SER A 99 24.77 -4.00 -0.83
C SER A 99 23.39 -4.53 -0.48
N PHE A 100 23.28 -5.84 -0.25
CA PHE A 100 22.08 -6.47 0.30
C PHE A 100 22.45 -7.56 1.32
N VAL A 101 21.50 -7.90 2.19
CA VAL A 101 21.62 -9.01 3.15
C VAL A 101 20.46 -9.98 2.96
N THR A 102 20.69 -11.26 3.29
CA THR A 102 19.65 -12.30 3.30
C THR A 102 19.58 -12.97 4.65
N ALA A 103 18.38 -13.17 5.19
CA ALA A 103 18.19 -13.84 6.48
C ALA A 103 16.81 -14.48 6.57
N THR A 104 16.63 -15.41 7.50
CA THR A 104 15.37 -16.11 7.74
C THR A 104 14.74 -15.64 9.04
N THR A 105 13.43 -15.38 9.06
CA THR A 105 12.69 -15.05 10.28
C THR A 105 12.65 -16.24 11.22
N ILE A 106 12.96 -16.02 12.49
CA ILE A 106 13.02 -17.07 13.53
C ILE A 106 12.04 -16.86 14.68
N THR A 107 11.26 -15.76 14.66
CA THR A 107 10.16 -15.51 15.60
C THR A 107 8.89 -15.12 14.85
N ALA A 108 7.73 -15.33 15.50
CA ALA A 108 6.46 -14.78 15.01
C ALA A 108 6.56 -13.24 14.98
N PRO A 109 5.98 -12.55 13.99
CA PRO A 109 6.07 -11.10 13.93
C PRO A 109 5.26 -10.44 15.06
N TYR A 110 5.88 -9.50 15.76
CA TYR A 110 5.18 -8.52 16.57
C TYR A 110 4.57 -7.47 15.65
N GLN A 111 3.25 -7.26 15.73
CA GLN A 111 2.52 -6.33 14.86
C GLN A 111 1.81 -5.27 15.70
N SER A 112 2.18 -4.01 15.49
CA SER A 112 1.50 -2.84 16.05
C SER A 112 1.50 -1.71 15.00
N SER A 113 2.10 -0.55 15.28
CA SER A 113 2.38 0.51 14.29
C SER A 113 3.54 0.19 13.34
N GLU A 114 4.43 -0.71 13.76
CA GLU A 114 5.51 -1.28 12.97
C GLU A 114 5.43 -2.82 13.08
N THR A 115 6.02 -3.54 12.13
CA THR A 115 6.20 -4.99 12.23
C THR A 115 7.63 -5.29 12.65
N ILE A 116 7.79 -6.03 13.75
CA ILE A 116 9.08 -6.36 14.34
C ILE A 116 9.26 -7.87 14.41
N THR A 117 10.40 -8.39 14.00
CA THR A 117 10.74 -9.82 14.11
C THR A 117 12.25 -9.99 14.30
N ILE A 118 12.69 -11.21 14.60
CA ILE A 118 14.10 -11.56 14.63
C ILE A 118 14.44 -12.36 13.38
N ILE A 119 15.52 -11.96 12.71
CA ILE A 119 16.06 -12.65 11.55
C ILE A 119 17.42 -13.27 11.87
N GLN A 120 17.72 -14.40 11.23
CA GLN A 120 18.97 -15.12 11.36
C GLN A 120 19.59 -15.39 9.98
N GLU A 121 20.85 -15.03 9.81
CA GLU A 121 21.65 -15.40 8.64
C GLU A 121 22.13 -16.86 8.77
N GLU A 122 22.44 -17.53 7.64
CA GLU A 122 23.02 -18.88 7.60
C GLU A 122 24.29 -19.04 8.45
N THR A 123 25.09 -17.98 8.59
CA THR A 123 26.31 -17.95 9.41
C THR A 123 26.03 -17.98 10.92
N GLY A 124 24.77 -17.82 11.32
CA GLY A 124 24.33 -17.81 12.71
C GLY A 124 24.13 -16.42 13.31
N HIS A 125 24.61 -15.36 12.66
CA HIS A 125 24.37 -13.97 13.10
C HIS A 125 22.87 -13.64 13.06
N ILE A 126 22.45 -12.79 13.99
CA ILE A 126 21.05 -12.40 14.18
C ILE A 126 20.93 -10.89 14.20
N ALA A 127 19.76 -10.41 13.80
CA ALA A 127 19.36 -9.00 13.92
C ALA A 127 17.87 -8.90 14.21
N VAL A 128 17.45 -7.81 14.86
CA VAL A 128 16.04 -7.43 14.90
C VAL A 128 15.71 -6.67 13.62
N LEU A 129 14.65 -7.09 12.93
CA LEU A 129 14.13 -6.46 11.72
C LEU A 129 12.88 -5.64 12.08
N VAL A 130 12.86 -4.38 11.66
CA VAL A 130 11.73 -3.45 11.83
C VAL A 130 11.24 -2.99 10.47
N LEU A 131 9.96 -3.26 10.17
CA LEU A 131 9.26 -2.79 8.96
C LEU A 131 8.31 -1.66 9.36
N ALA A 132 8.63 -0.43 8.95
CA ALA A 132 7.94 0.79 9.39
C ALA A 132 6.91 1.33 8.37
N PHE A 133 6.44 0.47 7.47
CA PHE A 133 5.46 0.81 6.42
C PHE A 133 4.21 -0.08 6.47
N GLN A 134 4.10 -0.99 7.46
CA GLN A 134 3.00 -1.94 7.61
C GLN A 134 2.22 -1.67 8.91
N ASP A 135 0.88 -1.69 8.85
CA ASP A 135 0.00 -1.65 10.04
C ASP A 135 -1.06 -2.76 9.91
N GLU A 136 -1.34 -3.43 11.04
CA GLU A 136 -2.30 -4.53 11.19
C GLU A 136 -3.71 -4.20 10.67
N VAL A 137 -4.14 -2.94 10.79
CA VAL A 137 -5.51 -2.50 10.41
C VAL A 137 -5.68 -2.37 8.89
N HIS A 138 -4.59 -2.13 8.17
CA HIS A 138 -4.60 -1.78 6.75
C HIS A 138 -3.89 -2.82 5.88
N GLN A 139 -3.66 -4.02 6.42
CA GLN A 139 -3.04 -5.12 5.68
C GLN A 139 -3.94 -5.58 4.53
N ILE A 140 -3.31 -5.76 3.37
CA ILE A 140 -3.84 -6.64 2.33
C ILE A 140 -3.58 -8.07 2.80
N ALA A 141 -4.55 -8.97 2.62
CA ALA A 141 -4.45 -10.37 3.01
C ALA A 141 -3.10 -10.98 2.56
N GLY A 142 -2.28 -11.38 3.53
CA GLY A 142 -0.97 -11.99 3.32
C GLY A 142 0.23 -11.04 3.40
N SER A 143 0.16 -9.83 3.98
CA SER A 143 1.34 -8.95 4.14
C SER A 143 2.15 -9.15 5.43
N SER A 144 1.70 -10.00 6.36
CA SER A 144 2.51 -10.37 7.52
C SER A 144 3.76 -11.13 7.05
N LEU A 145 4.92 -10.86 7.67
CA LEU A 145 6.16 -11.58 7.43
C LEU A 145 6.13 -12.89 8.25
N PRO A 146 5.80 -14.05 7.66
CA PRO A 146 5.59 -15.28 8.43
C PRO A 146 6.88 -15.76 9.08
N LEU A 147 6.77 -16.57 10.13
CA LEU A 147 7.90 -17.33 10.69
C LEU A 147 8.52 -18.22 9.59
N ASN A 148 9.84 -18.43 9.63
CA ASN A 148 10.61 -19.19 8.64
C ASN A 148 10.57 -18.63 7.22
N SER A 149 10.35 -17.33 7.07
CA SER A 149 10.44 -16.64 5.78
C SER A 149 11.85 -16.16 5.54
N THR A 150 12.40 -16.47 4.36
CA THR A 150 13.66 -15.87 3.92
C THR A 150 13.36 -14.47 3.39
N VAL A 151 14.16 -13.48 3.75
CA VAL A 151 14.05 -12.11 3.26
C VAL A 151 15.35 -11.67 2.62
N ALA A 152 15.26 -10.82 1.59
CA ALA A 152 16.37 -10.06 1.06
C ALA A 152 16.13 -8.58 1.34
N ILE A 153 17.06 -7.93 2.04
CA ILE A 153 16.96 -6.51 2.41
C ILE A 153 18.00 -5.74 1.59
N LYS A 154 17.53 -4.85 0.73
CA LYS A 154 18.32 -4.02 -0.17
C LYS A 154 18.81 -2.79 0.59
N GLU A 155 20.10 -2.51 0.46
CA GLU A 155 20.77 -1.33 1.03
C GLU A 155 20.41 -1.05 2.49
N PRO A 156 20.56 -2.04 3.38
CA PRO A 156 20.00 -2.01 4.72
C PRO A 156 20.46 -0.81 5.54
N TYR A 157 19.52 -0.20 6.24
CA TYR A 157 19.78 0.81 7.25
C TYR A 157 19.85 0.17 8.63
N VAL A 158 20.89 0.51 9.37
CA VAL A 158 21.12 0.00 10.71
C VAL A 158 20.93 1.13 11.70
N GLN A 159 19.93 1.00 12.56
CA GLN A 159 19.61 1.96 13.61
C GLN A 159 20.06 1.42 14.96
N PHE A 160 20.67 2.28 15.79
CA PHE A 160 21.02 1.92 17.15
C PHE A 160 19.77 1.65 18.00
N SER A 161 19.85 0.64 18.88
CA SER A 161 18.78 0.32 19.82
C SER A 161 19.39 -0.07 21.16
N GLU A 162 19.09 0.69 22.21
CA GLU A 162 19.52 0.30 23.57
C GLU A 162 18.96 -1.07 23.98
N GLU A 163 17.78 -1.41 23.47
CA GLU A 163 17.05 -2.62 23.84
C GLU A 163 17.52 -3.88 23.09
N SER A 164 18.14 -3.74 21.91
CA SER A 164 18.48 -4.87 21.04
C SER A 164 19.86 -4.77 20.40
N ASP A 165 20.71 -3.89 20.95
CA ASP A 165 21.98 -3.41 20.39
C ASP A 165 21.81 -2.61 19.09
N TYR A 166 21.13 -3.19 18.10
CA TYR A 166 20.81 -2.56 16.83
C TYR A 166 19.60 -3.22 16.18
N VAL A 167 18.95 -2.46 15.30
CA VAL A 167 17.88 -2.96 14.43
C VAL A 167 18.23 -2.68 12.97
N ILE A 168 17.79 -3.56 12.07
CA ILE A 168 17.71 -3.26 10.65
C ILE A 168 16.33 -2.68 10.38
N ARG A 169 16.28 -1.41 10.04
CA ARG A 169 15.04 -0.67 9.80
C ARG A 169 14.78 -0.54 8.30
N VAL A 170 13.55 -0.84 7.88
CA VAL A 170 13.08 -0.69 6.51
C VAL A 170 11.85 0.21 6.51
N ASP A 171 11.97 1.44 6.01
CA ASP A 171 10.87 2.41 5.92
C ASP A 171 10.23 2.43 4.52
N HIS A 172 10.84 1.79 3.52
CA HIS A 172 10.35 1.72 2.16
C HIS A 172 9.95 0.28 1.78
N PRO A 173 8.72 0.05 1.29
CA PRO A 173 8.27 -1.32 0.97
C PRO A 173 9.05 -1.97 -0.18
N SER A 174 9.68 -1.17 -1.06
CA SER A 174 10.50 -1.65 -2.18
C SER A 174 11.90 -2.15 -1.77
N ASP A 175 12.31 -1.93 -0.52
CA ASP A 175 13.68 -2.19 -0.07
C ASP A 175 13.79 -3.58 0.59
N ILE A 176 12.69 -4.34 0.66
CA ILE A 176 12.67 -5.71 1.15
C ILE A 176 11.88 -6.62 0.22
N ALA A 177 12.44 -7.80 -0.08
CA ALA A 177 11.76 -8.87 -0.79
C ALA A 177 11.56 -10.07 0.15
N VAL A 178 10.33 -10.61 0.18
CA VAL A 178 9.98 -11.78 1.00
C VAL A 178 9.95 -13.03 0.14
N LEU A 179 10.81 -13.98 0.49
CA LEU A 179 10.94 -15.31 -0.09
C LEU A 179 10.35 -16.31 0.95
N ARG A 180 9.01 -16.42 1.00
CA ARG A 180 8.24 -17.07 2.10
C ARG A 180 8.47 -18.57 2.26
N GLY A 181 8.91 -19.12 3.38
CA GLY A 181 9.27 -20.55 3.45
C GLY A 181 8.11 -21.58 3.47
N ASP A 182 6.89 -21.20 3.87
CA ASP A 182 5.75 -22.11 4.15
C ASP A 182 4.65 -22.11 3.07
N ASP A 183 4.81 -21.27 2.06
CA ASP A 183 3.91 -21.16 0.92
C ASP A 183 4.08 -22.38 -0.02
N PRO A 184 3.01 -23.00 -0.54
CA PRO A 184 3.13 -24.07 -1.54
C PRO A 184 3.99 -23.67 -2.74
N ALA A 185 3.90 -22.41 -3.18
CA ALA A 185 4.71 -21.88 -4.26
C ALA A 185 6.19 -21.90 -3.88
N VAL A 186 6.54 -21.41 -2.70
CA VAL A 186 7.94 -21.34 -2.29
C VAL A 186 8.49 -22.68 -1.86
N SER A 187 7.70 -23.55 -1.24
CA SER A 187 8.07 -24.95 -0.99
C SER A 187 8.42 -25.66 -2.31
N MET A 188 7.64 -25.40 -3.37
CA MET A 188 7.97 -25.90 -4.71
C MET A 188 9.22 -25.20 -5.28
N ILE A 189 9.39 -23.88 -5.12
CA ILE A 189 10.60 -23.18 -5.59
C ILE A 189 11.83 -23.76 -4.88
N MET A 190 11.76 -23.97 -3.57
CA MET A 190 12.83 -24.55 -2.76
C MET A 190 13.12 -26.00 -3.18
N ARG A 191 12.09 -26.81 -3.47
CA ARG A 191 12.27 -28.16 -4.02
C ARG A 191 13.00 -28.12 -5.37
N PHE A 192 12.62 -27.20 -6.26
CA PHE A 192 13.28 -26.99 -7.54
C PHE A 192 14.75 -26.58 -7.36
N VAL A 193 15.04 -25.61 -6.49
CA VAL A 193 16.38 -25.07 -6.26
C VAL A 193 17.28 -26.04 -5.51
N ALA A 194 16.82 -26.62 -4.40
CA ALA A 194 17.63 -27.45 -3.50
C ALA A 194 17.84 -28.86 -4.03
N GLU A 195 16.79 -29.47 -4.61
CA GLU A 195 16.86 -30.85 -5.12
C GLU A 195 17.27 -30.90 -6.60
N LYS A 196 17.42 -29.74 -7.26
CA LYS A 196 17.54 -29.63 -8.74
C LYS A 196 16.46 -30.43 -9.47
N LYS A 197 15.28 -30.56 -8.86
CA LYS A 197 14.19 -31.35 -9.38
C LYS A 197 13.31 -30.45 -10.23
N GLU A 198 13.30 -30.69 -11.54
CA GLU A 198 12.34 -30.03 -12.43
C GLU A 198 10.90 -30.33 -11.98
N ILE A 199 10.14 -29.27 -11.73
CA ILE A 199 8.72 -29.34 -11.38
C ILE A 199 7.94 -29.10 -12.66
N SER A 200 6.98 -29.97 -12.96
CA SER A 200 6.25 -29.86 -14.22
C SER A 200 5.35 -28.62 -14.23
N PRO A 201 5.09 -28.00 -15.40
CA PRO A 201 4.13 -26.89 -15.52
C PRO A 201 2.75 -27.24 -14.95
N GLU A 202 2.30 -28.49 -15.12
CA GLU A 202 1.04 -28.99 -14.57
C GLU A 202 1.05 -29.07 -13.04
N GLU A 203 2.16 -29.52 -12.43
CA GLU A 203 2.31 -29.50 -10.97
C GLU A 203 2.20 -28.06 -10.43
N TRP A 204 2.87 -27.10 -11.08
CA TRP A 204 2.77 -25.68 -10.74
C TRP A 204 1.33 -25.17 -10.86
N LYS A 205 0.65 -25.50 -11.97
CA LYS A 205 -0.74 -25.08 -12.18
C LYS A 205 -1.67 -25.66 -11.11
N ASN A 206 -1.52 -26.93 -10.76
CA ASN A 206 -2.32 -27.60 -9.73
C ASN A 206 -2.08 -27.02 -8.34
N ALA A 207 -0.84 -26.67 -8.01
CA ALA A 207 -0.52 -25.96 -6.76
C ALA A 207 -1.18 -24.56 -6.74
N GLY A 208 -1.19 -23.86 -7.88
CA GLY A 208 -1.90 -22.60 -8.02
C GLY A 208 -3.41 -22.73 -7.81
N ASP A 209 -4.02 -23.79 -8.34
CA ASP A 209 -5.45 -24.10 -8.13
C ASP A 209 -5.75 -24.37 -6.65
N GLY A 210 -4.91 -25.15 -5.97
CA GLY A 210 -5.02 -25.39 -4.52
C GLY A 210 -4.92 -24.10 -3.70
N ALA A 211 -3.89 -23.29 -3.96
CA ALA A 211 -3.70 -22.01 -3.30
C ALA A 211 -4.88 -21.04 -3.55
N TYR A 212 -5.44 -21.03 -4.75
CA TYR A 212 -6.62 -20.21 -5.07
C TYR A 212 -7.84 -20.63 -4.24
N LEU A 213 -8.09 -21.93 -4.11
CA LEU A 213 -9.19 -22.46 -3.29
C LEU A 213 -9.01 -22.16 -1.79
N GLU A 214 -7.77 -22.15 -1.32
CA GLU A 214 -7.39 -21.71 0.02
C GLU A 214 -7.42 -20.19 0.21
N LYS A 215 -7.80 -19.42 -0.82
CA LYS A 215 -7.81 -17.95 -0.85
C LYS A 215 -6.42 -17.31 -0.67
N LYS A 216 -5.36 -18.09 -0.87
CA LYS A 216 -3.96 -17.64 -0.89
C LYS A 216 -3.63 -17.12 -2.30
N TYR A 217 -4.25 -16.01 -2.69
CA TYR A 217 -4.22 -15.57 -4.07
C TYR A 217 -2.83 -15.12 -4.55
N SER A 218 -2.01 -14.50 -3.69
CA SER A 218 -0.62 -14.15 -4.04
C SER A 218 0.22 -15.38 -4.39
N SER A 219 0.07 -16.45 -3.61
CA SER A 219 0.68 -17.77 -3.85
C SER A 219 0.20 -18.40 -5.14
N ALA A 220 -1.12 -18.33 -5.39
CA ALA A 220 -1.71 -18.82 -6.63
C ALA A 220 -1.14 -18.11 -7.86
N ILE A 221 -1.00 -16.78 -7.80
CA ILE A 221 -0.40 -15.97 -8.87
C ILE A 221 1.05 -16.41 -9.16
N GLU A 222 1.85 -16.66 -8.13
CA GLU A 222 3.24 -17.13 -8.29
C GLU A 222 3.28 -18.52 -8.94
N CYS A 223 2.53 -19.49 -8.41
CA CYS A 223 2.42 -20.83 -9.00
C CYS A 223 1.98 -20.80 -10.48
N TYR A 224 0.98 -19.99 -10.83
CA TYR A 224 0.57 -19.84 -12.23
C TYR A 224 1.64 -19.17 -13.09
N THR A 225 2.42 -18.26 -12.53
CA THR A 225 3.55 -17.63 -13.23
C THR A 225 4.62 -18.66 -13.55
N GLN A 226 5.02 -19.47 -12.56
CA GLN A 226 5.96 -20.58 -12.78
C GLN A 226 5.41 -21.60 -13.80
N ALA A 227 4.11 -21.90 -13.76
CA ALA A 227 3.48 -22.78 -14.74
C ALA A 227 3.58 -22.21 -16.18
N ILE A 228 3.40 -20.90 -16.35
CA ILE A 228 3.50 -20.23 -17.65
C ILE A 228 4.97 -20.22 -18.13
N ASP A 229 5.90 -19.85 -17.24
CA ASP A 229 7.32 -19.68 -17.58
C ASP A 229 8.01 -21.00 -17.93
N ASN A 230 7.61 -22.08 -17.26
CA ASN A 230 8.12 -23.44 -17.52
C ASN A 230 7.29 -24.20 -18.57
N GLY A 231 6.13 -23.66 -18.97
CA GLY A 231 5.21 -24.28 -19.93
C GLY A 231 5.81 -24.39 -21.33
N SER A 232 5.46 -25.46 -22.06
CA SER A 232 5.80 -25.57 -23.47
C SER A 232 5.11 -24.45 -24.25
N LYS A 233 5.89 -23.58 -24.91
CA LYS A 233 5.36 -22.51 -25.76
C LYS A 233 4.49 -23.02 -26.92
N ASN A 234 4.59 -24.31 -27.25
CA ASN A 234 3.76 -24.95 -28.28
C ASN A 234 2.38 -25.35 -27.76
N ASP A 235 2.20 -25.52 -26.44
CA ASP A 235 0.89 -25.81 -25.83
C ASP A 235 0.15 -24.52 -25.48
N GLN A 236 -0.34 -23.86 -26.53
CA GLN A 236 -1.11 -22.61 -26.38
C GLN A 236 -2.40 -22.79 -25.58
N THR A 237 -2.98 -23.99 -25.56
CA THR A 237 -4.19 -24.28 -24.78
C THR A 237 -3.89 -24.24 -23.29
N PHE A 238 -2.81 -24.92 -22.86
CA PHE A 238 -2.35 -24.89 -21.48
C PHE A 238 -1.98 -23.47 -21.02
N ILE A 239 -1.20 -22.75 -21.83
CA ILE A 239 -0.76 -21.39 -21.50
C ILE A 239 -1.95 -20.44 -21.34
N ARG A 240 -2.91 -20.47 -22.28
CA ARG A 240 -4.13 -19.64 -22.22
C ARG A 240 -5.02 -19.97 -21.03
N ASP A 241 -5.22 -21.26 -20.72
CA ASP A 241 -5.97 -21.68 -19.54
C ASP A 241 -5.32 -21.16 -18.25
N THR A 242 -3.99 -21.22 -18.19
CA THR A 242 -3.22 -20.77 -17.02
C THR A 242 -3.25 -19.25 -16.87
N TYR A 243 -3.12 -18.49 -17.97
CA TYR A 243 -3.36 -17.04 -17.98
C TYR A 243 -4.77 -16.69 -17.48
N ARG A 244 -5.80 -17.42 -17.91
CA ARG A 244 -7.17 -17.18 -17.45
C ARG A 244 -7.30 -17.37 -15.95
N LYS A 245 -6.72 -18.44 -15.39
CA LYS A 245 -6.69 -18.70 -13.94
C LYS A 245 -5.95 -17.60 -13.18
N ARG A 246 -4.78 -17.19 -13.67
CA ARG A 246 -4.00 -16.09 -13.09
C ARG A 246 -4.74 -14.75 -13.17
N ALA A 247 -5.50 -14.50 -14.24
CA ALA A 247 -6.34 -13.30 -14.38
C ALA A 247 -7.39 -13.21 -13.27
N TYR A 248 -8.09 -14.30 -12.95
CA TYR A 248 -9.06 -14.33 -11.85
C TYR A 248 -8.40 -14.22 -10.47
N ALA A 249 -7.20 -14.80 -10.29
CA ALA A 249 -6.42 -14.62 -9.06
C ALA A 249 -5.99 -13.16 -8.87
N ASN A 250 -5.49 -12.51 -9.93
CA ASN A 250 -5.17 -11.10 -9.95
C ASN A 250 -6.41 -10.23 -9.71
N LEU A 251 -7.55 -10.54 -10.35
CA LEU A 251 -8.80 -9.79 -10.19
C LEU A 251 -9.32 -9.85 -8.74
N THR A 252 -9.24 -11.04 -8.12
CA THR A 252 -9.70 -11.24 -6.73
C THR A 252 -8.74 -10.64 -5.71
N SER A 253 -7.45 -10.52 -6.06
CA SER A 253 -6.42 -9.84 -5.25
C SER A 253 -6.32 -8.35 -5.53
N GLU A 254 -7.27 -7.78 -6.28
CA GLU A 254 -7.30 -6.36 -6.66
C GLU A 254 -6.09 -5.88 -7.48
N ARG A 255 -5.34 -6.78 -8.11
CA ARG A 255 -4.27 -6.48 -9.06
C ARG A 255 -4.85 -6.27 -10.46
N PHE A 256 -5.68 -5.23 -10.60
CA PHE A 256 -6.56 -5.07 -11.76
C PHE A 256 -5.81 -4.94 -13.10
N GLN A 257 -4.66 -4.28 -13.13
CA GLN A 257 -3.86 -4.16 -14.36
C GLN A 257 -3.37 -5.53 -14.86
N ASN A 258 -2.74 -6.32 -13.98
CA ASN A 258 -2.31 -7.68 -14.30
C ASN A 258 -3.51 -8.58 -14.67
N ALA A 259 -4.66 -8.40 -14.00
CA ALA A 259 -5.88 -9.12 -14.34
C ALA A 259 -6.37 -8.81 -15.76
N LYS A 260 -6.33 -7.53 -16.18
CA LYS A 260 -6.69 -7.10 -17.54
C LYS A 260 -5.77 -7.73 -18.58
N GLU A 261 -4.46 -7.65 -18.36
CA GLU A 261 -3.44 -8.20 -19.26
C GLU A 261 -3.55 -9.73 -19.41
N ASP A 262 -3.62 -10.45 -18.29
CA ASP A 262 -3.77 -11.92 -18.28
C ASP A 262 -5.08 -12.36 -18.93
N ALA A 263 -6.17 -11.64 -18.67
CA ALA A 263 -7.46 -11.93 -19.29
C ALA A 263 -7.38 -11.79 -20.81
N LEU A 264 -6.74 -10.73 -21.32
CA LEU A 264 -6.57 -10.53 -22.76
C LEU A 264 -5.60 -11.53 -23.40
N ALA A 265 -4.56 -11.95 -22.67
CA ALA A 265 -3.59 -12.98 -23.10
C ALA A 265 -4.21 -14.39 -23.15
N SER A 266 -5.22 -14.67 -22.31
CA SER A 266 -5.91 -15.96 -22.27
C SER A 266 -6.84 -16.24 -23.44
N ARG A 267 -7.07 -15.26 -24.32
CA ARG A 267 -8.03 -15.37 -25.43
C ARG A 267 -7.57 -16.39 -26.48
N SER A 268 -8.54 -17.13 -27.00
CA SER A 268 -8.38 -18.22 -27.94
C SER A 268 -9.01 -17.94 -29.31
N GLY A 269 -9.87 -16.93 -29.42
CA GLY A 269 -10.74 -16.68 -30.57
C GLY A 269 -12.03 -17.50 -30.55
N GLY A 270 -12.29 -18.25 -29.48
CA GLY A 270 -13.44 -19.15 -29.33
C GLY A 270 -14.49 -18.68 -28.33
N VAL A 271 -15.42 -19.58 -28.00
CA VAL A 271 -16.55 -19.30 -27.09
C VAL A 271 -16.09 -19.02 -25.64
N ASP A 272 -14.95 -19.59 -25.23
CA ASP A 272 -14.37 -19.38 -23.91
C ASP A 272 -13.90 -17.93 -23.67
N ASP A 273 -13.70 -17.16 -24.74
CA ASP A 273 -13.29 -15.76 -24.67
C ASP A 273 -14.35 -14.89 -24.00
N ALA A 274 -15.61 -15.34 -23.88
CA ALA A 274 -16.62 -14.65 -23.10
C ALA A 274 -16.19 -14.42 -21.64
N LYS A 275 -15.55 -15.41 -21.01
CA LYS A 275 -15.04 -15.30 -19.64
C LYS A 275 -13.84 -14.36 -19.56
N SER A 276 -12.95 -14.45 -20.54
CA SER A 276 -11.76 -13.59 -20.67
C SER A 276 -12.15 -12.12 -20.84
N TYR A 277 -13.05 -11.81 -21.78
CA TYR A 277 -13.56 -10.44 -21.96
C TYR A 277 -14.34 -9.95 -20.74
N TYR A 278 -15.12 -10.81 -20.09
CA TYR A 278 -15.80 -10.42 -18.86
C TYR A 278 -14.79 -10.07 -17.75
N ALA A 279 -13.74 -10.87 -17.54
CA ALA A 279 -12.68 -10.56 -16.58
C ALA A 279 -11.93 -9.26 -16.93
N ALA A 280 -11.61 -9.04 -18.21
CA ALA A 280 -10.99 -7.80 -18.69
C ALA A 280 -11.90 -6.57 -18.47
N GLY A 281 -13.21 -6.70 -18.72
CA GLY A 281 -14.19 -5.65 -18.49
C GLY A 281 -14.31 -5.27 -17.01
N ARG A 282 -14.30 -6.26 -16.12
CA ARG A 282 -14.27 -6.06 -14.66
C ARG A 282 -12.99 -5.37 -14.18
N ALA A 283 -11.85 -5.80 -14.71
CA ALA A 283 -10.56 -5.19 -14.39
C ALA A 283 -10.50 -3.73 -14.87
N ALA A 284 -10.87 -3.47 -16.13
CA ALA A 284 -10.95 -2.12 -16.69
C ALA A 284 -11.92 -1.22 -15.91
N TYR A 285 -13.06 -1.75 -15.46
CA TYR A 285 -14.00 -1.01 -14.60
C TYR A 285 -13.33 -0.56 -13.29
N ALA A 286 -12.63 -1.46 -12.62
CA ALA A 286 -11.93 -1.16 -11.36
C ALA A 286 -10.77 -0.17 -11.56
N LEU A 287 -10.10 -0.22 -12.72
CA LEU A 287 -9.10 0.77 -13.16
C LEU A 287 -9.72 2.12 -13.57
N ARG A 288 -11.05 2.23 -13.57
CA ARG A 288 -11.83 3.41 -14.03
C ARG A 288 -11.66 3.70 -15.52
N GLU A 289 -11.29 2.70 -16.31
CA GLU A 289 -11.19 2.78 -17.77
C GLU A 289 -12.54 2.41 -18.41
N TYR A 290 -13.57 3.23 -18.15
CA TYR A 290 -14.96 2.87 -18.44
C TYR A 290 -15.23 2.63 -19.93
N SER A 291 -14.55 3.36 -20.81
CA SER A 291 -14.67 3.16 -22.28
C SER A 291 -14.15 1.78 -22.72
N GLU A 292 -13.00 1.34 -22.23
CA GLU A 292 -12.48 -0.02 -22.49
C GLU A 292 -13.37 -1.09 -21.84
N SER A 293 -13.80 -0.84 -20.60
CA SER A 293 -14.69 -1.74 -19.86
C SER A 293 -15.98 -2.04 -20.64
N LYS A 294 -16.59 -1.00 -21.23
CA LYS A 294 -17.76 -1.13 -22.12
C LYS A 294 -17.46 -2.05 -23.29
N GLU A 295 -16.36 -1.82 -24.00
CA GLU A 295 -15.98 -2.61 -25.18
C GLU A 295 -15.81 -4.10 -24.82
N TYR A 296 -15.15 -4.39 -23.70
CA TYR A 296 -14.95 -5.77 -23.26
C TYR A 296 -16.26 -6.45 -22.85
N PHE A 297 -17.15 -5.77 -22.13
CA PHE A 297 -18.46 -6.33 -21.79
C PHE A 297 -19.34 -6.56 -23.03
N GLU A 298 -19.33 -5.65 -24.00
CA GLU A 298 -20.03 -5.85 -25.27
C GLU A 298 -19.48 -7.06 -26.03
N LYS A 299 -18.15 -7.23 -26.09
CA LYS A 299 -17.52 -8.42 -26.69
C LYS A 299 -17.94 -9.71 -25.96
N ALA A 300 -17.97 -9.70 -24.64
CA ALA A 300 -18.42 -10.84 -23.84
C ALA A 300 -19.90 -11.20 -24.13
N LEU A 301 -20.79 -10.20 -24.21
CA LEU A 301 -22.22 -10.39 -24.51
C LEU A 301 -22.47 -10.81 -25.96
N ARG A 302 -21.64 -10.40 -26.93
CA ARG A 302 -21.73 -10.93 -28.31
C ARG A 302 -21.52 -12.45 -28.36
N ILE A 303 -20.64 -12.98 -27.51
CA ILE A 303 -20.35 -14.41 -27.42
C ILE A 303 -21.37 -15.13 -26.52
N SER A 304 -21.78 -14.51 -25.42
CA SER A 304 -22.73 -15.06 -24.44
C SER A 304 -23.87 -14.06 -24.13
N PRO A 305 -24.88 -13.93 -25.03
CA PRO A 305 -25.90 -12.88 -24.93
C PRO A 305 -26.78 -12.95 -23.68
N ASN A 306 -26.94 -14.15 -23.12
CA ASN A 306 -27.80 -14.40 -21.95
C ASN A 306 -27.06 -14.23 -20.61
N ASN A 307 -25.83 -13.72 -20.61
CA ASN A 307 -25.09 -13.47 -19.38
C ASN A 307 -25.65 -12.25 -18.64
N LEU A 308 -26.63 -12.49 -17.77
CA LEU A 308 -27.32 -11.46 -16.98
C LEU A 308 -26.36 -10.61 -16.11
N ARG A 309 -25.28 -11.22 -15.61
CA ARG A 309 -24.28 -10.51 -14.80
C ARG A 309 -23.51 -9.50 -15.65
N CYS A 310 -23.04 -9.93 -16.82
CA CYS A 310 -22.37 -9.05 -17.78
C CYS A 310 -23.31 -7.92 -18.27
N GLY A 311 -24.59 -8.21 -18.49
CA GLY A 311 -25.59 -7.20 -18.85
C GLY A 311 -25.77 -6.13 -17.77
N LYS A 312 -25.84 -6.52 -16.49
CA LYS A 312 -25.91 -5.58 -15.36
C LYS A 312 -24.65 -4.72 -15.25
N ASP A 313 -23.48 -5.34 -15.33
CA ASP A 313 -22.20 -4.64 -15.24
C ASP A 313 -22.06 -3.62 -16.41
N LEU A 314 -22.52 -3.96 -17.62
CA LEU A 314 -22.54 -3.04 -18.76
C LEU A 314 -23.44 -1.81 -18.52
N ILE A 315 -24.63 -1.99 -17.94
CA ILE A 315 -25.51 -0.86 -17.59
C ILE A 315 -24.81 0.08 -16.60
N GLN A 316 -24.13 -0.48 -15.60
CA GLN A 316 -23.37 0.30 -14.62
C GLN A 316 -22.23 1.09 -15.28
N VAL A 317 -21.52 0.48 -16.25
CA VAL A 317 -20.47 1.15 -17.02
C VAL A 317 -21.02 2.32 -17.85
N LEU A 318 -22.18 2.14 -18.48
CA LEU A 318 -22.81 3.22 -19.26
C LEU A 318 -23.16 4.42 -18.38
N ALA A 319 -23.64 4.19 -17.16
CA ALA A 319 -23.85 5.26 -16.18
C ALA A 319 -22.52 5.97 -15.81
N ARG A 320 -21.43 5.23 -15.59
CA ARG A 320 -20.11 5.82 -15.31
C ARG A 320 -19.57 6.65 -16.47
N ILE A 321 -19.83 6.24 -17.71
CA ILE A 321 -19.45 7.01 -18.91
C ILE A 321 -20.23 8.33 -18.97
N ASP A 322 -21.53 8.32 -18.68
CA ASP A 322 -22.36 9.53 -18.69
C ASP A 322 -21.91 10.53 -17.62
N GLU A 323 -21.57 10.03 -16.42
CA GLU A 323 -20.94 10.80 -15.36
C GLU A 323 -19.61 11.43 -15.80
N GLU A 324 -18.68 10.63 -16.35
CA GLU A 324 -17.36 11.10 -16.77
C GLU A 324 -17.43 12.13 -17.92
N GLN A 325 -18.34 11.92 -18.88
CA GLN A 325 -18.44 12.74 -20.08
C GLN A 325 -19.27 14.01 -19.85
N HIS A 326 -20.40 13.89 -19.14
CA HIS A 326 -21.40 14.94 -19.06
C HIS A 326 -21.58 15.50 -17.64
N GLY A 327 -21.07 14.82 -16.62
CA GLY A 327 -21.23 15.24 -15.23
C GLY A 327 -22.67 15.07 -14.72
N ILE A 328 -23.39 14.10 -15.27
CA ILE A 328 -24.78 13.80 -14.89
C ILE A 328 -24.75 12.84 -13.70
N TYR A 329 -25.10 13.37 -12.53
CA TYR A 329 -25.16 12.61 -11.27
C TYR A 329 -26.52 12.79 -10.61
N ASP A 330 -27.01 11.72 -9.97
CA ASP A 330 -28.11 11.82 -9.01
C ASP A 330 -27.53 12.12 -7.62
N PHE A 331 -27.22 13.40 -7.36
CA PHE A 331 -26.64 13.83 -6.08
C PHE A 331 -27.56 13.57 -4.89
N GLU A 332 -28.87 13.51 -5.10
CA GLU A 332 -29.82 13.17 -4.04
C GLU A 332 -29.65 11.70 -3.65
N ALA A 333 -29.74 10.78 -4.61
CA ALA A 333 -29.51 9.36 -4.38
C ALA A 333 -28.11 9.08 -3.82
N MET A 334 -27.07 9.73 -4.36
CA MET A 334 -25.70 9.66 -3.81
C MET A 334 -25.71 10.02 -2.33
N SER A 335 -26.32 11.15 -1.97
CA SER A 335 -26.34 11.61 -0.58
C SER A 335 -27.16 10.71 0.36
N LEU A 336 -28.21 10.07 -0.15
CA LEU A 336 -29.03 9.11 0.62
C LEU A 336 -28.34 7.76 0.79
N SER A 337 -27.42 7.41 -0.13
CA SER A 337 -26.67 6.15 -0.06
C SER A 337 -25.53 6.17 0.96
N VAL A 338 -25.06 7.35 1.38
CA VAL A 338 -23.99 7.49 2.38
C VAL A 338 -24.55 7.16 3.77
N THR A 339 -23.91 6.21 4.45
CA THR A 339 -24.18 5.85 5.85
C THR A 339 -22.89 5.82 6.66
N ASP A 340 -22.98 5.64 7.97
CA ASP A 340 -21.80 5.47 8.82
C ASP A 340 -21.01 4.19 8.49
N GLN A 341 -21.60 3.22 7.77
CA GLN A 341 -20.92 1.99 7.33
C GLN A 341 -20.55 2.01 5.84
N TYR A 342 -21.03 3.00 5.08
CA TYR A 342 -20.85 3.04 3.63
C TYR A 342 -20.58 4.47 3.17
N ILE A 343 -19.29 4.82 3.11
CA ILE A 343 -18.81 6.13 2.67
C ILE A 343 -18.22 6.12 1.24
N TYR A 344 -17.90 4.94 0.70
CA TYR A 344 -17.24 4.81 -0.61
C TYR A 344 -18.26 4.62 -1.72
N LEU A 345 -18.65 5.73 -2.34
CA LEU A 345 -19.62 5.69 -3.44
C LEU A 345 -18.94 5.28 -4.74
N ASP A 346 -19.60 4.41 -5.51
CA ASP A 346 -19.10 4.00 -6.81
C ASP A 346 -19.59 4.92 -7.92
N HIS A 347 -18.94 6.09 -8.08
CA HIS A 347 -19.17 7.03 -9.20
C HIS A 347 -17.90 7.42 -9.95
N ALA A 348 -18.04 7.79 -11.22
CA ALA A 348 -16.93 8.23 -12.07
C ALA A 348 -16.54 9.68 -11.77
N ASP A 349 -15.31 10.04 -12.14
CA ASP A 349 -14.79 11.40 -12.01
C ASP A 349 -15.28 12.26 -13.18
N PHE A 350 -15.77 13.47 -12.92
CA PHE A 350 -16.03 14.50 -13.93
C PHE A 350 -15.04 15.65 -13.77
N SER A 351 -14.13 15.81 -14.72
CA SER A 351 -13.11 16.88 -14.68
C SER A 351 -12.99 17.67 -15.99
N ARG A 352 -13.85 17.39 -16.98
CA ARG A 352 -13.79 17.98 -18.34
C ARG A 352 -14.01 19.49 -18.38
N ALA A 353 -14.63 20.07 -17.35
CA ALA A 353 -14.77 21.53 -17.24
C ALA A 353 -13.50 22.21 -16.70
N THR A 354 -12.44 21.46 -16.41
CA THR A 354 -11.20 21.97 -15.84
C THR A 354 -9.95 21.54 -16.62
N ILE A 355 -8.91 22.37 -16.56
CA ILE A 355 -7.61 22.10 -17.17
C ILE A 355 -6.49 22.49 -16.21
N LEU A 356 -5.38 21.75 -16.24
CA LEU A 356 -4.17 22.11 -15.50
C LEU A 356 -3.36 23.11 -16.31
N GLY A 357 -2.81 24.12 -15.64
CA GLY A 357 -1.93 25.10 -16.27
C GLY A 357 -0.90 25.63 -15.29
N ASP A 358 0.13 26.28 -15.80
CA ASP A 358 1.12 26.96 -14.98
C ASP A 358 0.58 28.30 -14.48
N THR A 359 1.02 28.68 -13.28
CA THR A 359 0.79 30.00 -12.68
C THR A 359 2.11 30.73 -12.58
N LEU A 360 2.06 32.06 -12.46
CA LEU A 360 3.27 32.89 -12.35
C LEU A 360 4.01 32.69 -11.00
N HIS A 361 3.30 32.29 -9.93
CA HIS A 361 3.83 32.34 -8.57
C HIS A 361 3.55 31.10 -7.70
N ALA A 362 2.66 30.19 -8.12
CA ALA A 362 2.17 29.08 -7.30
C ALA A 362 2.29 27.72 -8.01
N GLY A 363 3.28 27.55 -8.90
CA GLY A 363 3.47 26.33 -9.67
C GLY A 363 2.26 26.05 -10.59
N ARG A 364 1.77 24.82 -10.61
CA ARG A 364 0.60 24.42 -11.41
C ARG A 364 -0.71 24.70 -10.67
N GLY A 365 -1.75 25.04 -11.42
CA GLY A 365 -3.10 25.29 -10.91
C GLY A 365 -4.18 24.64 -11.76
N LEU A 366 -5.39 24.55 -11.21
CA LEU A 366 -6.59 24.09 -11.88
C LEU A 366 -7.42 25.29 -12.36
N PHE A 367 -7.71 25.35 -13.66
CA PHE A 367 -8.44 26.42 -14.32
C PHE A 367 -9.71 25.90 -14.97
N ALA A 368 -10.66 26.78 -15.27
CA ALA A 368 -11.79 26.43 -16.10
C ALA A 368 -11.32 26.17 -17.55
N ALA A 369 -11.75 25.07 -18.15
CA ALA A 369 -11.46 24.72 -19.54
C ALA A 369 -12.47 25.32 -20.53
N ARG A 370 -13.59 25.84 -20.01
CA ARG A 370 -14.72 26.42 -20.75
C ARG A 370 -15.49 27.37 -19.83
N ASP A 371 -16.40 28.16 -20.40
CA ASP A 371 -17.36 28.92 -19.61
C ASP A 371 -18.29 27.97 -18.84
N ILE A 372 -18.54 28.28 -17.56
CA ILE A 372 -19.38 27.49 -16.67
C ILE A 372 -20.48 28.40 -16.12
N GLU A 373 -21.73 28.06 -16.42
CA GLU A 373 -22.88 28.80 -15.91
C GLU A 373 -22.97 28.71 -14.38
N ALA A 374 -23.59 29.72 -13.76
CA ALA A 374 -23.83 29.70 -12.32
C ALA A 374 -24.69 28.49 -11.93
N GLY A 375 -24.20 27.69 -10.98
CA GLY A 375 -24.83 26.43 -10.58
C GLY A 375 -24.38 25.21 -11.41
N GLY A 376 -23.60 25.41 -12.46
CA GLY A 376 -23.00 24.32 -13.24
C GLY A 376 -21.94 23.54 -12.48
N LEU A 377 -21.78 22.26 -12.83
CA LEU A 377 -20.77 21.39 -12.23
C LEU A 377 -19.37 21.73 -12.77
N VAL A 378 -18.45 22.02 -11.84
CA VAL A 378 -17.03 22.32 -12.16
C VAL A 378 -16.18 21.05 -12.14
N LEU A 379 -16.28 20.29 -11.05
CA LEU A 379 -15.47 19.10 -10.80
C LEU A 379 -16.28 18.15 -9.91
N CYS A 380 -16.25 16.87 -10.22
CA CYS A 380 -16.61 15.79 -9.31
C CYS A 380 -15.45 14.79 -9.32
N GLU A 381 -14.85 14.49 -8.17
CA GLU A 381 -13.71 13.57 -8.09
C GLU A 381 -13.93 12.61 -6.93
N LYS A 382 -13.85 11.30 -7.21
CA LYS A 382 -13.74 10.24 -6.22
C LYS A 382 -12.35 10.31 -5.59
N ALA A 383 -12.29 10.26 -4.27
CA ALA A 383 -11.05 10.32 -3.52
C ALA A 383 -10.02 9.33 -4.07
N PHE A 384 -8.76 9.78 -4.17
CA PHE A 384 -7.64 8.90 -4.44
C PHE A 384 -7.43 7.96 -3.25
N CYS A 385 -7.48 8.52 -2.04
CA CYS A 385 -7.45 7.80 -0.78
C CYS A 385 -8.27 8.56 0.25
N LEU A 386 -9.11 7.87 1.01
CA LEU A 386 -9.92 8.43 2.09
C LEU A 386 -10.11 7.33 3.14
N PRO A 387 -9.46 7.41 4.31
CA PRO A 387 -9.74 6.51 5.40
C PRO A 387 -11.16 6.70 5.94
N ASP A 388 -11.83 5.60 6.24
CA ASP A 388 -13.11 5.61 6.96
C ASP A 388 -12.88 5.76 8.47
N LEU A 389 -12.31 6.90 8.85
CA LEU A 389 -12.00 7.27 10.22
C LEU A 389 -12.42 8.71 10.45
N TYR A 390 -13.49 8.92 11.21
CA TYR A 390 -13.99 10.25 11.53
C TYR A 390 -13.76 10.56 13.01
N SER A 391 -13.55 11.83 13.34
CA SER A 391 -13.25 12.29 14.71
C SER A 391 -14.31 11.97 15.77
N SER A 392 -15.51 11.54 15.37
CA SER A 392 -16.57 11.04 16.25
C SER A 392 -16.39 9.58 16.67
N ASP A 393 -15.60 8.83 15.91
CA ASP A 393 -15.46 7.38 16.07
C ASP A 393 -14.36 7.16 17.12
N GLN A 394 -14.73 6.62 18.28
CA GLN A 394 -13.81 6.32 19.39
C GLN A 394 -12.83 5.20 19.00
N ILE A 395 -11.83 5.53 18.18
CA ILE A 395 -10.84 4.57 17.69
C ILE A 395 -9.46 5.10 18.02
N ASN A 396 -8.69 4.26 18.73
CA ASN A 396 -7.25 4.31 19.03
C ASN A 396 -6.54 5.58 18.54
N ASP A 397 -5.98 6.36 19.47
CA ASP A 397 -5.17 7.53 19.11
C ASP A 397 -4.00 7.09 18.20
N PHE A 398 -4.04 7.50 16.93
CA PHE A 398 -2.90 7.37 16.02
C PHE A 398 -2.14 8.68 15.99
N VAL A 399 -0.85 8.63 16.31
CA VAL A 399 0.02 9.80 16.26
C VAL A 399 1.17 9.51 15.32
N LEU A 400 1.42 10.42 14.38
CA LEU A 400 2.60 10.36 13.51
C LEU A 400 3.61 11.44 13.93
N PHE A 401 4.84 11.02 14.20
CA PHE A 401 5.98 11.88 14.45
C PHE A 401 6.88 11.90 13.23
N ASN A 402 7.16 13.09 12.71
CA ASN A 402 8.08 13.25 11.59
C ASN A 402 9.34 13.96 12.08
N LEU A 403 10.43 13.19 12.23
CA LEU A 403 11.68 13.70 12.76
C LEU A 403 12.43 14.59 11.74
N ASN A 404 12.08 14.53 10.45
CA ASN A 404 12.68 15.41 9.43
C ASN A 404 12.40 16.88 9.63
N ASN A 405 11.17 17.20 10.05
CA ASN A 405 10.70 18.56 10.24
C ASN A 405 10.25 18.82 11.69
N ASN A 406 10.48 17.86 12.60
CA ASN A 406 10.05 17.89 13.99
C ASN A 406 8.54 18.17 14.18
N THR A 407 7.70 17.63 13.29
CA THR A 407 6.24 17.80 13.38
C THR A 407 5.55 16.60 14.02
N ARG A 408 4.39 16.85 14.62
CA ARG A 408 3.53 15.84 15.25
C ARG A 408 2.12 15.96 14.69
N THR A 409 1.67 14.91 13.99
CA THR A 409 0.30 14.78 13.49
C THR A 409 -0.52 14.02 14.52
N GLN A 410 -1.52 14.69 15.12
CA GLN A 410 -2.37 14.13 16.20
C GLN A 410 -3.75 13.69 15.71
N ARG A 411 -4.06 13.82 14.41
CA ARG A 411 -5.37 13.45 13.87
C ARG A 411 -5.32 12.01 13.34
N PRO A 412 -6.11 11.06 13.89
CA PRO A 412 -6.03 9.67 13.47
C PRO A 412 -6.22 9.45 11.97
N ALA A 413 -7.19 10.14 11.37
CA ALA A 413 -7.47 10.06 9.93
C ALA A 413 -6.28 10.50 9.06
N GLN A 414 -5.43 11.41 9.53
CA GLN A 414 -4.25 11.85 8.79
C GLN A 414 -3.14 10.80 8.80
N THR A 415 -2.90 10.18 9.96
CA THR A 415 -1.94 9.07 10.10
C THR A 415 -2.39 7.85 9.30
N ALA A 416 -3.68 7.50 9.35
CA ALA A 416 -4.23 6.42 8.55
C ALA A 416 -4.13 6.71 7.04
N LEU A 417 -4.35 7.97 6.62
CA LEU A 417 -4.19 8.37 5.22
C LEU A 417 -2.76 8.13 4.74
N PHE A 418 -1.74 8.45 5.56
CA PHE A 418 -0.35 8.15 5.24
C PHE A 418 -0.12 6.66 4.99
N LEU A 419 -0.52 5.80 5.93
CA LEU A 419 -0.33 4.35 5.83
C LEU A 419 -1.07 3.76 4.62
N GLN A 420 -2.33 4.16 4.41
CA GLN A 420 -3.13 3.71 3.27
C GLN A 420 -2.56 4.18 1.93
N LEU A 421 -1.99 5.38 1.85
CA LEU A 421 -1.33 5.87 0.63
C LEU A 421 -0.12 5.00 0.28
N VAL A 422 0.76 4.71 1.25
CA VAL A 422 1.93 3.85 1.02
C VAL A 422 1.50 2.48 0.49
N GLN A 423 0.50 1.84 1.13
CA GLN A 423 -0.02 0.54 0.71
C GLN A 423 -0.69 0.59 -0.67
N LYS A 424 -1.49 1.63 -0.93
CA LYS A 424 -2.18 1.81 -2.21
C LYS A 424 -1.19 1.98 -3.35
N LEU A 425 -0.16 2.81 -3.18
CA LEU A 425 0.87 3.09 -4.19
C LEU A 425 1.73 1.85 -4.47
N TYR A 426 2.09 1.11 -3.42
CA TYR A 426 2.82 -0.15 -3.56
C TYR A 426 2.02 -1.21 -4.33
N SER A 427 0.73 -1.34 -4.03
CA SER A 427 -0.12 -2.38 -4.61
C SER A 427 -0.65 -2.02 -6.00
N ASN A 428 -0.62 -0.73 -6.38
CA ASN A 428 -1.18 -0.23 -7.63
C ASN A 428 -0.17 0.65 -8.39
N PRO A 429 0.86 0.07 -9.01
CA PRO A 429 1.92 0.84 -9.70
C PRO A 429 1.41 1.85 -10.72
N HIS A 430 0.31 1.53 -11.41
CA HIS A 430 -0.31 2.41 -12.42
C HIS A 430 -0.82 3.75 -11.86
N LEU A 431 -1.06 3.84 -10.55
CA LEU A 431 -1.48 5.07 -9.88
C LEU A 431 -0.32 6.01 -9.53
N ASN A 432 0.91 5.48 -9.50
CA ASN A 432 2.07 6.19 -8.96
C ASN A 432 2.41 7.44 -9.76
N ALA A 433 2.32 7.39 -11.10
CA ALA A 433 2.60 8.55 -11.94
C ALA A 433 1.69 9.74 -11.58
N ARG A 434 0.39 9.50 -11.37
CA ARG A 434 -0.58 10.55 -11.00
C ARG A 434 -0.34 11.10 -9.60
N TYR A 435 0.06 10.25 -8.66
CA TYR A 435 0.29 10.65 -7.28
C TYR A 435 1.61 11.40 -7.11
N PHE A 436 2.72 10.85 -7.62
CA PHE A 436 4.04 11.47 -7.50
C PHE A 436 4.16 12.73 -8.35
N ASP A 437 3.27 12.98 -9.32
CA ASP A 437 3.18 14.29 -10.00
C ASP A 437 2.76 15.43 -9.05
N LEU A 438 2.11 15.16 -7.91
CA LEU A 438 1.68 16.18 -6.96
C LEU A 438 2.84 16.91 -6.27
N ASP A 439 2.56 18.09 -5.72
CA ASP A 439 3.59 18.91 -5.07
C ASP A 439 4.08 18.27 -3.76
N GLY A 440 5.39 18.00 -3.70
CA GLY A 440 6.08 17.45 -2.53
C GLY A 440 6.76 18.51 -1.65
N GLY A 441 6.55 19.81 -1.91
CA GLY A 441 7.06 20.89 -1.07
C GLY A 441 8.58 21.06 -1.11
N GLY A 442 9.20 20.72 -2.24
CA GLY A 442 10.65 20.79 -2.41
C GLY A 442 11.43 19.57 -1.88
N TYR A 443 10.75 18.52 -1.40
CA TYR A 443 11.41 17.24 -1.09
C TYR A 443 12.12 16.67 -2.33
N SER A 444 13.36 16.22 -2.15
CA SER A 444 14.20 15.69 -3.22
C SER A 444 13.62 14.41 -3.81
N ARG A 445 13.55 14.33 -5.13
CA ARG A 445 13.03 13.16 -5.85
C ARG A 445 14.18 12.38 -6.47
N THR A 446 14.11 11.06 -6.40
CA THR A 446 15.03 10.14 -7.08
C THR A 446 14.77 10.11 -8.59
N GLY A 447 13.55 10.44 -9.03
CA GLY A 447 13.11 10.30 -10.42
C GLY A 447 12.78 8.86 -10.82
N LYS A 448 12.78 7.94 -9.85
CA LYS A 448 12.47 6.52 -10.01
C LYS A 448 11.19 6.13 -9.29
N GLU A 449 10.48 7.08 -8.68
CA GLU A 449 9.26 6.80 -7.95
C GLU A 449 8.20 6.16 -8.85
N GLY A 450 7.67 5.02 -8.41
CA GLY A 450 6.72 4.21 -9.14
C GLY A 450 7.30 3.36 -10.27
N THR A 451 8.58 3.49 -10.60
CA THR A 451 9.23 2.57 -11.55
C THR A 451 9.34 1.18 -10.92
N LEU A 452 9.16 0.14 -11.73
CA LEU A 452 9.26 -1.24 -11.26
C LEU A 452 10.73 -1.66 -11.18
N VAL A 453 11.14 -2.11 -10.00
CA VAL A 453 12.45 -2.71 -9.72
C VAL A 453 12.18 -4.02 -8.99
N ASP A 454 12.77 -5.13 -9.45
CA ASP A 454 12.52 -6.48 -8.91
C ASP A 454 11.02 -6.86 -8.89
N GLY A 455 10.25 -6.35 -9.86
CA GLY A 455 8.81 -6.62 -9.98
C GLY A 455 7.90 -5.79 -9.07
N VAL A 456 8.43 -4.90 -8.24
CA VAL A 456 7.67 -4.05 -7.31
C VAL A 456 7.94 -2.56 -7.58
N PRO A 457 6.97 -1.65 -7.35
CA PRO A 457 7.21 -0.23 -7.57
C PRO A 457 8.13 0.35 -6.47
N VAL A 458 9.06 1.21 -6.86
CA VAL A 458 9.85 2.01 -5.93
C VAL A 458 8.95 3.03 -5.24
N ILE A 459 8.79 2.94 -3.92
CA ILE A 459 7.96 3.86 -3.13
C ILE A 459 8.82 4.59 -2.10
N ASP A 460 9.03 5.88 -2.32
CA ASP A 460 9.60 6.77 -1.31
C ASP A 460 8.49 7.19 -0.32
N THR A 461 8.54 6.64 0.89
CA THR A 461 7.55 6.88 1.94
C THR A 461 7.70 8.28 2.55
N PHE A 462 8.89 8.87 2.56
CA PHE A 462 9.10 10.24 3.04
C PHE A 462 8.56 11.26 2.03
N LEU A 463 8.75 11.03 0.73
CA LEU A 463 8.11 11.84 -0.31
C LEU A 463 6.58 11.69 -0.25
N THR A 464 6.08 10.48 -0.01
CA THR A 464 4.64 10.22 0.16
C THR A 464 4.07 11.06 1.30
N GLU A 465 4.76 11.16 2.44
CA GLU A 465 4.37 12.03 3.54
C GLU A 465 4.45 13.52 3.15
N ALA A 466 5.52 13.94 2.49
CA ALA A 466 5.71 15.31 2.04
C ALA A 466 4.59 15.77 1.07
N ILE A 467 4.16 14.88 0.17
CA ILE A 467 3.01 15.09 -0.71
C ILE A 467 1.72 15.11 0.12
N ARG A 468 1.50 14.14 1.03
CA ARG A 468 0.27 14.07 1.84
C ARG A 468 0.01 15.37 2.59
N ILE A 469 1.00 15.89 3.32
CA ILE A 469 0.86 17.10 4.16
C ILE A 469 0.34 18.30 3.34
N ARG A 470 0.70 18.40 2.07
CA ARG A 470 0.36 19.54 1.20
C ARG A 470 -0.90 19.36 0.37
N ASN A 471 -1.31 18.10 0.16
CA ASN A 471 -2.34 17.76 -0.81
C ASN A 471 -3.56 17.06 -0.19
N CYS A 472 -3.58 16.89 1.14
CA CYS A 472 -4.71 16.31 1.85
C CYS A 472 -5.74 17.35 2.31
N PHE A 473 -7.00 16.95 2.36
CA PHE A 473 -8.14 17.81 2.70
C PHE A 473 -8.98 17.15 3.79
N SER A 474 -9.43 17.94 4.78
CA SER A 474 -10.42 17.46 5.74
C SER A 474 -11.79 17.39 5.06
N SER A 475 -12.50 16.28 5.25
CA SER A 475 -13.81 16.04 4.66
C SER A 475 -14.79 15.48 5.70
N PRO A 476 -16.02 16.03 5.80
CA PRO A 476 -17.10 15.35 6.50
C PRO A 476 -17.61 14.15 5.66
N ARG A 477 -18.44 13.28 6.26
CA ARG A 477 -19.17 12.24 5.50
C ARG A 477 -20.07 12.86 4.43
N LEU A 478 -20.77 13.93 4.78
CA LEU A 478 -21.62 14.71 3.88
C LEU A 478 -21.38 16.21 4.07
N SER A 479 -21.09 16.92 2.98
CA SER A 479 -20.90 18.38 2.99
C SER A 479 -22.17 19.14 3.40
N ARG A 480 -23.36 18.56 3.14
CA ARG A 480 -24.66 19.08 3.61
C ARG A 480 -24.68 19.29 5.14
N SER A 481 -23.97 18.46 5.89
CA SER A 481 -23.88 18.58 7.35
C SER A 481 -23.21 19.88 7.80
N LEU A 482 -22.27 20.42 7.00
CA LEU A 482 -21.58 21.69 7.28
C LEU A 482 -22.45 22.93 6.99
N MET A 483 -23.56 22.78 6.26
CA MET A 483 -24.45 23.90 5.91
C MET A 483 -25.52 24.20 6.96
N LYS A 484 -25.60 23.41 8.05
CA LYS A 484 -26.52 23.69 9.16
C LYS A 484 -26.02 24.91 9.94
N ARG A 485 -26.79 26.01 9.97
CA ARG A 485 -26.55 27.17 10.85
C ARG A 485 -26.38 26.66 12.28
N ASN A 486 -25.21 26.89 12.88
CA ASN A 486 -24.76 26.46 14.22
C ASN A 486 -23.85 25.22 14.28
N TYR A 487 -23.36 24.68 13.15
CA TYR A 487 -22.35 23.61 13.21
C TYR A 487 -20.97 24.21 13.54
N SER A 488 -20.43 23.96 14.74
CA SER A 488 -19.05 24.36 15.00
C SER A 488 -18.11 23.41 14.25
N ALA A 489 -17.03 23.94 13.67
CA ALA A 489 -15.99 23.11 13.06
C ALA A 489 -15.36 22.12 14.06
N SER A 490 -15.47 22.39 15.36
CA SER A 490 -15.08 21.50 16.46
C SER A 490 -16.02 20.31 16.69
N GLU A 491 -17.29 20.40 16.28
CA GLU A 491 -18.29 19.31 16.40
C GLU A 491 -18.39 18.48 15.12
N ALA A 492 -17.71 18.89 14.04
CA ALA A 492 -17.72 18.16 12.79
C ALA A 492 -16.89 16.87 12.91
N ALA A 493 -17.55 15.73 12.75
CA ALA A 493 -16.90 14.46 12.47
C ALA A 493 -16.18 14.58 11.10
N LEU A 494 -14.86 14.77 11.12
CA LEU A 494 -14.05 14.96 9.91
C LEU A 494 -13.05 13.80 9.76
N SER A 495 -12.98 13.27 8.55
CA SER A 495 -11.86 12.45 8.07
C SER A 495 -10.89 13.34 7.28
N THR A 496 -9.79 12.77 6.80
CA THR A 496 -8.86 13.42 5.87
C THR A 496 -8.64 12.54 4.66
N GLY A 497 -8.88 13.07 3.46
CA GLY A 497 -8.62 12.37 2.20
C GLY A 497 -7.65 13.13 1.29
N LEU A 498 -7.33 12.51 0.15
CA LEU A 498 -6.54 13.11 -0.91
C LEU A 498 -7.28 12.95 -2.25
N TRP A 499 -7.32 14.03 -3.03
CA TRP A 499 -7.99 14.13 -4.33
C TRP A 499 -7.02 14.77 -5.31
N THR A 500 -6.47 13.98 -6.21
CA THR A 500 -5.34 14.38 -7.06
C THR A 500 -5.64 15.56 -7.99
N LYS A 501 -6.87 15.71 -8.51
CA LYS A 501 -7.23 16.87 -9.34
C LYS A 501 -7.53 18.08 -8.45
N ALA A 502 -8.28 17.88 -7.36
CA ALA A 502 -8.56 18.95 -6.40
C ALA A 502 -7.29 19.51 -5.74
N SER A 503 -6.22 18.72 -5.61
CA SER A 503 -4.89 19.16 -5.14
C SER A 503 -4.27 20.29 -5.97
N TYR A 504 -4.68 20.47 -7.23
CA TYR A 504 -4.24 21.58 -8.07
C TYR A 504 -5.08 22.86 -7.87
N ILE A 505 -6.09 22.85 -7.00
CA ILE A 505 -6.86 24.05 -6.67
C ILE A 505 -6.02 24.89 -5.71
N ASN A 506 -5.27 25.83 -6.27
CA ASN A 506 -4.45 26.75 -5.48
C ASN A 506 -5.31 27.56 -4.52
N HIS A 507 -5.02 27.45 -3.23
CA HIS A 507 -5.73 28.21 -2.21
C HIS A 507 -5.46 29.71 -2.41
N SER A 508 -6.54 30.49 -2.39
CA SER A 508 -6.46 31.92 -2.18
C SER A 508 -7.39 32.28 -1.03
N CYS A 509 -7.03 33.30 -0.24
CA CYS A 509 -7.91 33.79 0.83
C CYS A 509 -9.21 34.43 0.28
N ALA A 510 -9.32 34.59 -1.04
CA ALA A 510 -10.56 34.91 -1.73
C ALA A 510 -11.26 33.63 -2.20
N PRO A 511 -12.61 33.53 -2.10
CA PRO A 511 -13.32 32.39 -2.66
C PRO A 511 -13.12 32.31 -4.18
N ASN A 512 -12.42 31.27 -4.65
CA ASN A 512 -12.17 31.03 -6.08
C ASN A 512 -13.44 30.68 -6.86
N LEU A 513 -14.49 30.25 -6.15
CA LEU A 513 -15.83 29.94 -6.65
C LEU A 513 -16.85 30.25 -5.55
N ARG A 514 -17.89 31.04 -5.86
CA ARG A 514 -18.96 31.35 -4.91
C ARG A 514 -20.21 30.58 -5.33
N ALA A 515 -20.54 29.51 -4.62
CA ALA A 515 -21.83 28.86 -4.78
C ALA A 515 -22.94 29.85 -4.40
N ARG A 516 -23.73 30.28 -5.38
CA ARG A 516 -25.09 30.79 -5.13
C ARG A 516 -26.02 29.59 -5.31
N LEU A 517 -26.32 28.89 -4.22
CA LEU A 517 -27.48 28.01 -4.19
C LEU A 517 -28.69 28.91 -3.88
N HIS A 518 -29.67 28.90 -4.77
CA HIS A 518 -30.96 29.56 -4.55
C HIS A 518 -31.83 28.74 -3.61
#